data_AF-A0A2E8PC85-F1
#
_entry.id   AF-A0A2E8PC85-F1
#
_cell.length_a   1.000
_cell.length_b   1.000
_cell.length_c   1.000
_cell.angle_alpha   90.00
_cell.angle_beta   90.00
_cell.angle_gamma   90.00
#
_symmetry.space_group_name_H-M   'P 1'
#
loop_
_entity.id
_entity.type
_entity.pdbx_description
1 polymer ?
#
loop_
_entity_poly.entity_id
_entity_poly.type
_entity_poly.pdbx_seq_one_letter_code
_entity_poly.pdbx_strand_id
1 'polypeptide(L)'
;MGRSHWLDPLARRVLQATGQLPPSARPQAATPATAPIPPESSWFLDVNRANRDQWLQLPGCSQDTADLLVRLQQGGVQFSSAGDLFRLLELPVDLQNLWDPHLLFHWYGDAPPQPAVAALDLNNATPEALQQLNWPENRLQRLLQERRRAGFCDLADLQERLCLPASTVESLIGRVNFGSRRAGPSLPLN
;
A
#
# COMPACT_ATOMS: atom_id res chain seq x y z
N MET A 1 29.01 -17.13 4.53
CA MET A 1 28.63 -17.04 5.95
C MET A 1 28.27 -15.58 6.24
N GLY A 2 26.99 -15.21 6.03
CA GLY A 2 26.51 -13.84 6.20
C GLY A 2 26.25 -13.55 7.67
N ARG A 3 26.98 -12.60 8.25
CA ARG A 3 26.68 -12.04 9.57
C ARG A 3 25.74 -10.85 9.37
N SER A 4 24.45 -11.14 9.25
CA SER A 4 23.41 -10.11 9.34
C SER A 4 23.48 -9.50 10.74
N HIS A 5 23.74 -8.19 10.81
CA HIS A 5 23.90 -7.45 12.06
C HIS A 5 22.52 -7.30 12.74
N TRP A 6 22.18 -8.26 13.59
CA TRP A 6 21.00 -8.37 14.45
C TRP A 6 20.87 -7.31 15.55
N LEU A 7 21.68 -6.25 15.54
CA LEU A 7 21.82 -5.32 16.66
C LEU A 7 21.47 -3.89 16.24
N ASP A 8 20.41 -3.35 16.84
CA ASP A 8 19.94 -1.97 16.66
C ASP A 8 21.07 -0.93 16.88
N PRO A 9 21.13 0.17 16.09
CA PRO A 9 22.19 1.18 16.19
C PRO A 9 22.37 1.84 17.56
N LEU A 10 21.31 1.95 18.38
CA LEU A 10 21.42 2.46 19.75
C LEU A 10 21.97 1.39 20.69
N ALA A 11 21.49 0.14 20.58
CA ALA A 11 22.03 -0.99 21.33
C ALA A 11 23.53 -1.18 21.03
N ARG A 12 23.95 -0.97 19.78
CA ARG A 12 25.36 -1.04 19.37
C ARG A 12 26.20 0.06 20.01
N ARG A 13 25.69 1.30 20.10
CA ARG A 13 26.40 2.41 20.78
C ARG A 13 26.55 2.16 22.28
N VAL A 14 25.52 1.61 22.93
CA VAL A 14 25.58 1.24 24.35
C VAL A 14 26.66 0.18 24.58
N LEU A 15 26.69 -0.88 23.77
CA LEU A 15 27.70 -1.94 23.92
C LEU A 15 29.14 -1.49 23.64
N GLN A 16 29.34 -0.52 22.74
CA GLN A 16 30.64 0.11 22.52
C GLN A 16 31.07 0.95 23.73
N ALA A 17 30.15 1.71 24.34
CA ALA A 17 30.42 2.51 25.53
C ALA A 17 30.75 1.65 26.76
N THR A 18 30.17 0.44 26.86
CA THR A 18 30.47 -0.53 27.93
C THR A 18 31.67 -1.44 27.63
N GLY A 19 32.39 -1.22 26.52
CA GLY A 19 33.60 -1.98 26.16
C GLY A 19 33.36 -3.41 25.67
N GLN A 20 32.11 -3.77 25.33
CA GLN A 20 31.71 -5.13 24.94
C GLN A 20 31.80 -5.36 23.41
N LEU A 21 32.26 -4.38 22.61
CA LEU A 21 32.38 -4.50 21.15
C LEU A 21 33.56 -3.67 20.58
N PRO A 22 34.39 -4.23 19.67
CA PRO A 22 35.51 -3.51 19.07
C PRO A 22 35.06 -2.45 18.03
N PRO A 23 35.82 -1.34 17.86
CA PRO A 23 35.50 -0.30 16.87
C PRO A 23 35.77 -0.79 15.44
N SER A 24 34.87 -0.45 14.51
CA SER A 24 34.97 -0.87 13.10
C SER A 24 36.12 -0.17 12.38
N ALA A 25 37.01 -0.95 11.75
CA ALA A 25 38.11 -0.43 10.94
C ALA A 25 37.59 0.23 9.66
N ARG A 26 38.07 1.45 9.38
CA ARG A 26 37.74 2.24 8.18
C ARG A 26 38.50 1.66 6.97
N PRO A 27 37.86 1.40 5.81
CA PRO A 27 38.58 0.96 4.61
C PRO A 27 39.48 2.06 4.05
N GLN A 28 40.72 1.68 3.71
CA GLN A 28 41.71 2.53 3.04
C GLN A 28 41.36 2.69 1.55
N ALA A 29 41.65 3.88 1.02
CA ALA A 29 41.43 4.29 -0.36
C ALA A 29 42.32 3.52 -1.35
N ALA A 30 41.71 3.07 -2.46
CA ALA A 30 42.42 2.68 -3.69
C ALA A 30 41.73 3.35 -4.89
N THR A 31 42.54 3.98 -5.74
CA THR A 31 42.20 4.78 -6.92
C THR A 31 41.83 3.92 -8.17
N PRO A 32 41.29 4.52 -9.26
CA PRO A 32 40.19 3.94 -10.02
C PRO A 32 40.60 3.14 -11.26
N ALA A 33 39.84 2.09 -11.57
CA ALA A 33 39.77 1.50 -12.90
C ALA A 33 38.37 1.76 -13.49
N THR A 34 38.33 2.48 -14.61
CA THR A 34 37.11 2.81 -15.35
C THR A 34 36.46 1.54 -15.91
N ALA A 35 35.49 1.00 -15.18
CA ALA A 35 34.44 0.17 -15.73
C ALA A 35 33.19 1.05 -15.94
N PRO A 36 32.36 0.83 -16.98
CA PRO A 36 31.12 1.55 -17.14
C PRO A 36 30.25 1.28 -15.91
N ILE A 37 30.01 2.33 -15.14
CA ILE A 37 29.17 2.32 -13.96
C ILE A 37 27.75 2.08 -14.46
N PRO A 38 27.09 0.94 -14.15
CA PRO A 38 25.65 0.85 -14.34
C PRO A 38 25.02 1.96 -13.49
N PRO A 39 23.94 2.62 -13.94
CA PRO A 39 23.32 3.71 -13.18
C PRO A 39 23.06 3.21 -11.76
N GLU A 40 23.78 3.80 -10.80
CA GLU A 40 23.62 3.59 -9.37
C GLU A 40 22.22 4.08 -9.01
N SER A 41 21.27 3.19 -9.23
CA SER A 41 19.89 3.39 -8.87
C SER A 41 19.85 3.21 -7.36
N SER A 42 20.28 4.27 -6.66
CA SER A 42 20.37 4.42 -5.20
C SER A 42 18.99 4.48 -4.54
N TRP A 43 18.06 3.68 -5.03
CA TRP A 43 16.72 3.54 -4.50
C TRP A 43 16.53 2.11 -4.02
N PHE A 44 15.79 2.02 -2.94
CA PHE A 44 15.48 0.78 -2.26
C PHE A 44 13.97 0.66 -2.14
N LEU A 45 13.50 -0.58 -2.25
CA LEU A 45 12.11 -0.98 -2.19
C LEU A 45 11.91 -1.84 -0.96
N ASP A 46 11.07 -1.38 -0.03
CA ASP A 46 10.64 -2.22 1.08
C ASP A 46 9.62 -3.25 0.60
N VAL A 47 9.98 -4.52 0.58
CA VAL A 47 9.13 -5.58 0.00
C VAL A 47 7.83 -5.83 0.77
N ASN A 48 7.74 -5.38 2.02
CA ASN A 48 6.58 -5.58 2.90
C ASN A 48 5.74 -4.30 3.03
N ARG A 49 6.15 -3.20 2.39
CA ARG A 49 5.47 -1.90 2.38
C ARG A 49 5.31 -1.28 0.98
N ALA A 50 5.91 -1.89 -0.04
CA ALA A 50 5.87 -1.43 -1.42
C ALA A 50 4.45 -1.43 -2.00
N ASN A 51 4.07 -0.31 -2.63
CA ASN A 51 2.84 -0.24 -3.40
C ASN A 51 3.06 -0.73 -4.84
N ARG A 52 1.97 -0.92 -5.60
CA ARG A 52 2.00 -1.44 -6.98
C ARG A 52 2.93 -0.64 -7.89
N ASP A 53 2.91 0.69 -7.82
CA ASP A 53 3.76 1.55 -8.66
C ASP A 53 5.24 1.32 -8.38
N GLN A 54 5.60 1.23 -7.09
CA GLN A 54 6.99 0.95 -6.70
C GLN A 54 7.45 -0.46 -7.14
N TRP A 55 6.57 -1.47 -7.12
CA TRP A 55 6.89 -2.79 -7.68
C TRP A 55 7.15 -2.74 -9.20
N LEU A 56 6.40 -1.93 -9.93
CA LEU A 56 6.56 -1.75 -11.38
C LEU A 56 7.85 -1.02 -11.77
N GLN A 57 8.52 -0.37 -10.81
CA GLN A 57 9.85 0.22 -11.04
C GLN A 57 10.94 -0.85 -11.13
N LEU A 58 10.69 -2.08 -10.66
CA LEU A 58 11.65 -3.17 -10.81
C LEU A 58 11.72 -3.67 -12.26
N PRO A 59 12.93 -3.92 -12.78
CA PRO A 59 13.12 -4.37 -14.15
C PRO A 59 12.43 -5.72 -14.37
N GLY A 60 11.55 -5.80 -15.36
CA GLY A 60 10.83 -7.03 -15.70
C GLY A 60 9.66 -7.38 -14.78
N CYS A 61 9.27 -6.51 -13.83
CA CYS A 61 8.07 -6.73 -13.04
C CYS A 61 6.80 -6.48 -13.87
N SER A 62 5.97 -7.52 -14.03
CA SER A 62 4.69 -7.41 -14.73
C SER A 62 3.60 -6.81 -13.84
N GLN A 63 2.55 -6.29 -14.47
CA GLN A 63 1.38 -5.74 -13.76
C GLN A 63 0.71 -6.79 -12.86
N ASP A 64 0.56 -8.02 -13.35
CA ASP A 64 0.00 -9.13 -12.59
C ASP A 64 0.86 -9.54 -11.39
N THR A 65 2.19 -9.54 -11.55
CA THR A 65 3.14 -9.83 -10.46
C THR A 65 3.09 -8.74 -9.38
N ALA A 66 3.04 -7.47 -9.78
CA ALA A 66 2.90 -6.35 -8.86
C ALA A 66 1.57 -6.39 -8.09
N ASP A 67 0.46 -6.74 -8.76
CA ASP A 67 -0.85 -6.90 -8.10
C ASP A 67 -0.83 -8.07 -7.11
N LEU A 68 -0.27 -9.22 -7.52
CA LEU A 68 -0.11 -10.39 -6.65
C LEU A 68 0.72 -10.08 -5.41
N LEU A 69 1.85 -9.40 -5.57
CA LEU A 69 2.72 -8.99 -4.45
C LEU A 69 1.97 -8.09 -3.46
N VAL A 70 1.25 -7.09 -3.95
CA VAL A 70 0.43 -6.21 -3.10
C VAL A 70 -0.67 -7.01 -2.40
N ARG A 71 -1.34 -7.94 -3.08
CA ARG A 71 -2.38 -8.79 -2.48
C ARG A 71 -1.83 -9.72 -1.39
N LEU A 72 -0.63 -10.28 -1.58
CA LEU A 72 0.04 -11.10 -0.58
C LEU A 72 0.36 -10.28 0.68
N GLN A 73 0.91 -9.08 0.51
CA GLN A 73 1.15 -8.14 1.62
C GLN A 73 -0.16 -7.80 2.37
N GLN A 74 -1.24 -7.55 1.62
CA GLN A 74 -2.58 -7.29 2.19
C GLN A 74 -3.14 -8.49 2.96
N GLY A 75 -2.79 -9.72 2.54
CA GLY A 75 -3.11 -10.96 3.24
C GLY A 75 -2.28 -11.21 4.50
N GLY A 76 -1.36 -10.29 4.85
CA GLY A 76 -0.47 -10.41 6.00
C GLY A 76 0.80 -11.23 5.73
N VAL A 77 1.06 -11.60 4.47
CA VAL A 77 2.31 -12.27 4.10
C VAL A 77 3.45 -11.27 4.18
N GLN A 78 4.50 -11.61 4.94
CA GLN A 78 5.75 -10.85 4.99
C GLN A 78 6.89 -11.69 4.46
N PHE A 79 7.65 -11.12 3.53
CA PHE A 79 8.84 -11.74 2.96
C PHE A 79 10.04 -11.47 3.86
N SER A 80 10.82 -12.52 4.11
CA SER A 80 12.04 -12.45 4.94
C SER A 80 13.32 -12.44 4.10
N SER A 81 13.25 -12.83 2.83
CA SER A 81 14.39 -12.84 1.92
C SER A 81 13.96 -12.88 0.46
N ALA A 82 14.87 -12.48 -0.45
CA ALA A 82 14.63 -12.56 -1.88
C ALA A 82 14.41 -14.02 -2.32
N GLY A 83 15.17 -14.97 -1.80
CA GLY A 83 15.00 -16.38 -2.16
C GLY A 83 13.62 -16.96 -1.82
N ASP A 84 13.01 -16.50 -0.73
CA ASP A 84 11.65 -16.89 -0.34
C ASP A 84 10.60 -16.28 -1.29
N LEU A 85 10.72 -14.98 -1.58
CA LEU A 85 9.85 -14.27 -2.53
C LEU A 85 9.88 -14.92 -3.92
N PHE A 86 11.08 -15.18 -4.46
CA PHE A 86 11.24 -15.73 -5.80
C PHE A 86 10.78 -17.19 -5.88
N ARG A 87 10.97 -17.97 -4.82
CA ARG A 87 10.44 -19.35 -4.73
C ARG A 87 8.91 -19.35 -4.68
N LEU A 88 8.31 -18.47 -3.88
CA LEU A 88 6.85 -18.40 -3.73
C LEU A 88 6.17 -18.01 -5.03
N LEU A 89 6.77 -17.08 -5.78
CA LEU A 89 6.25 -16.57 -7.04
C LEU A 89 6.74 -17.33 -8.28
N GLU A 90 7.53 -18.39 -8.08
CA GLU A 90 8.14 -19.20 -9.16
C GLU A 90 8.88 -18.34 -10.20
N LEU A 91 9.55 -17.28 -9.75
CA LEU A 91 10.24 -16.31 -10.61
C LEU A 91 11.65 -16.80 -11.00
N PRO A 92 12.14 -16.46 -12.21
CA PRO A 92 13.46 -16.84 -12.67
C PRO A 92 14.58 -16.18 -11.86
N VAL A 93 15.68 -16.91 -11.65
CA VAL A 93 16.84 -16.45 -10.88
C VAL A 93 17.53 -15.24 -11.50
N ASP A 94 17.45 -15.06 -12.82
CA ASP A 94 17.99 -13.89 -13.51
C ASP A 94 17.32 -12.58 -13.05
N LEU A 95 16.01 -12.61 -12.80
CA LEU A 95 15.30 -11.48 -12.21
C LEU A 95 15.70 -11.24 -10.76
N GLN A 96 16.02 -12.30 -10.01
CA GLN A 96 16.48 -12.16 -8.63
C GLN A 96 17.75 -11.33 -8.57
N ASN A 97 18.72 -11.60 -9.45
CA ASN A 97 19.97 -10.83 -9.48
C ASN A 97 19.75 -9.34 -9.81
N LEU A 98 18.73 -9.03 -10.61
CA LEU A 98 18.37 -7.66 -10.94
C LEU A 98 17.63 -6.95 -9.80
N TRP A 99 16.82 -7.68 -9.04
CA TRP A 99 16.00 -7.09 -7.98
C TRP A 99 16.75 -6.99 -6.65
N ASP A 100 17.57 -7.99 -6.31
CA ASP A 100 18.29 -8.11 -5.04
C ASP A 100 18.94 -6.80 -4.54
N PRO A 101 19.67 -6.00 -5.36
CA PRO A 101 20.26 -4.75 -4.89
C PRO A 101 19.24 -3.68 -4.47
N HIS A 102 17.99 -3.79 -4.92
CA HIS A 102 16.91 -2.87 -4.62
C HIS A 102 16.00 -3.34 -3.48
N LEU A 103 16.02 -4.61 -3.07
CA LEU A 103 15.04 -5.13 -2.10
C LEU A 103 15.48 -4.96 -0.65
N LEU A 104 14.61 -4.39 0.17
CA LEU A 104 14.74 -4.33 1.62
C LEU A 104 13.69 -5.22 2.28
N PHE A 105 14.15 -6.07 3.20
CA PHE A 105 13.33 -7.00 3.96
C PHE A 105 13.23 -6.56 5.42
N HIS A 106 12.17 -5.84 5.76
CA HIS A 106 11.86 -5.48 7.14
C HIS A 106 10.67 -6.29 7.68
N TRP A 107 10.79 -6.75 8.93
CA TRP A 107 9.71 -7.42 9.64
C TRP A 107 8.96 -6.42 10.52
N TYR A 108 7.63 -6.37 10.38
CA TYR A 108 6.79 -5.43 11.12
C TYR A 108 5.91 -6.08 12.19
N GLY A 109 5.86 -7.42 12.25
CA GLY A 109 5.08 -8.17 13.24
C GLY A 109 3.56 -8.12 13.06
N ASP A 110 3.04 -7.09 12.41
CA ASP A 110 1.65 -6.93 11.98
C ASP A 110 1.62 -6.64 10.47
N ALA A 111 0.54 -7.03 9.79
CA ALA A 111 0.33 -6.65 8.39
C ALA A 111 0.42 -5.12 8.29
N PRO A 112 0.98 -4.55 7.20
CA PRO A 112 0.96 -3.10 7.04
C PRO A 112 -0.48 -2.59 7.22
N PRO A 113 -0.74 -1.56 8.08
CA PRO A 113 -2.04 -0.91 8.13
C PRO A 113 -2.45 -0.61 6.70
N GLN A 114 -3.53 -1.25 6.29
CA GLN A 114 -4.07 -1.07 4.95
C GLN A 114 -4.21 0.44 4.76
N PRO A 115 -3.70 1.03 3.67
CA PRO A 115 -4.17 2.36 3.30
C PRO A 115 -5.68 2.18 3.23
N ALA A 116 -6.42 2.78 4.17
CA ALA A 116 -7.86 2.70 4.18
C ALA A 116 -8.27 3.16 2.79
N VAL A 117 -8.78 2.23 1.96
CA VAL A 117 -9.42 2.61 0.71
C VAL A 117 -10.45 3.61 1.17
N ALA A 118 -10.22 4.90 0.92
CA ALA A 118 -10.99 5.96 1.55
C ALA A 118 -12.43 5.69 1.16
N ALA A 119 -13.19 5.14 2.11
CA ALA A 119 -14.49 4.61 1.79
C ALA A 119 -15.30 5.78 1.22
N LEU A 120 -15.88 5.57 0.04
CA LEU A 120 -16.55 6.65 -0.67
C LEU A 120 -17.75 7.09 0.18
N ASP A 121 -17.70 8.32 0.68
CA ASP A 121 -18.79 8.89 1.46
C ASP A 121 -19.97 9.21 0.53
N LEU A 122 -21.02 8.40 0.57
CA LEU A 122 -22.17 8.57 -0.34
C LEU A 122 -22.98 9.85 -0.08
N ASN A 123 -22.90 10.40 1.13
CA ASN A 123 -23.61 11.62 1.51
C ASN A 123 -22.87 12.87 1.05
N ASN A 124 -21.54 12.83 1.00
CA ASN A 124 -20.69 13.98 0.69
C ASN A 124 -19.92 13.87 -0.64
N ALA A 125 -19.93 12.72 -1.32
CA ALA A 125 -19.21 12.50 -2.59
C ALA A 125 -19.64 13.48 -3.68
N THR A 126 -18.65 13.95 -4.45
CA THR A 126 -18.91 14.70 -5.69
C THR A 126 -19.54 13.77 -6.75
N PRO A 127 -20.31 14.31 -7.70
CA PRO A 127 -20.88 13.51 -8.80
C PRO A 127 -19.80 12.77 -9.61
N GLU A 128 -18.60 13.33 -9.70
CA GLU A 128 -17.43 12.70 -10.32
C GLU A 128 -16.92 11.51 -9.51
N ALA A 129 -16.82 11.63 -8.18
CA ALA A 129 -16.41 10.54 -7.31
C ALA A 129 -17.43 9.38 -7.31
N LEU A 130 -18.73 9.67 -7.48
CA LEU A 130 -19.78 8.66 -7.63
C LEU A 130 -19.65 7.81 -8.90
N GLN A 131 -18.89 8.26 -9.91
CA GLN A 131 -18.61 7.44 -11.11
C GLN A 131 -17.80 6.19 -10.77
N GLN A 132 -17.05 6.19 -9.66
CA GLN A 132 -16.29 5.03 -9.19
C GLN A 132 -17.18 3.83 -8.82
N LEU A 133 -18.50 4.04 -8.66
CA LEU A 133 -19.48 2.99 -8.42
C LEU A 133 -19.82 2.18 -9.68
N ASN A 134 -19.49 2.68 -10.88
CA ASN A 134 -19.81 2.05 -12.18
C ASN A 134 -21.31 1.68 -12.32
N TRP A 135 -22.20 2.53 -11.80
CA TRP A 135 -23.65 2.34 -11.88
C TRP A 135 -24.24 3.01 -13.13
N PRO A 136 -25.38 2.52 -13.65
CA PRO A 136 -26.08 3.20 -14.74
C PRO A 136 -26.50 4.61 -14.33
N GLU A 137 -26.47 5.57 -15.27
CA GLU A 137 -26.74 7.00 -15.01
C GLU A 137 -28.07 7.24 -14.29
N ASN A 138 -29.13 6.53 -14.70
CA ASN A 138 -30.45 6.60 -14.06
C ASN A 138 -30.39 6.29 -12.55
N ARG A 139 -29.54 5.34 -12.15
CA ARG A 139 -29.37 4.95 -10.74
C ARG A 139 -28.55 5.99 -9.98
N LEU A 140 -27.51 6.54 -10.59
CA LEU A 140 -26.73 7.64 -10.02
C LEU A 140 -27.59 8.90 -9.82
N GLN A 141 -28.45 9.23 -10.79
CA GLN A 141 -29.40 10.34 -10.66
C GLN A 141 -30.39 10.10 -9.51
N ARG A 142 -30.90 8.88 -9.36
CA ARG A 142 -31.79 8.52 -8.24
C ARG A 142 -31.07 8.61 -6.89
N LEU A 143 -29.81 8.17 -6.81
CA LEU A 143 -28.96 8.37 -5.62
C LEU A 143 -28.83 9.86 -5.29
N LEU A 144 -28.51 10.72 -6.25
CA LEU A 144 -28.39 12.17 -6.04
C LEU A 144 -29.71 12.83 -5.63
N GLN A 145 -30.85 12.31 -6.10
CA GLN A 145 -32.18 12.79 -5.73
C GLN A 145 -32.54 12.39 -4.29
N GLU A 146 -32.32 11.12 -3.94
CA GLU A 146 -32.57 10.63 -2.59
C GLU A 146 -31.62 11.29 -1.58
N ARG A 147 -30.33 11.44 -1.91
CA ARG A 147 -29.36 12.20 -1.12
C ARG A 147 -29.79 13.65 -0.87
N ARG A 148 -30.50 14.28 -1.81
CA ARG A 148 -31.02 15.65 -1.63
C ARG A 148 -32.17 15.73 -0.63
N ARG A 149 -32.98 14.67 -0.52
CA ARG A 149 -34.11 14.60 0.42
C ARG A 149 -33.63 14.40 1.85
N ALA A 150 -32.78 13.40 2.04
CA ALA A 150 -32.15 13.08 3.31
C ALA A 150 -30.87 12.28 3.03
N GLY A 151 -29.82 12.51 3.84
CA GLY A 151 -28.63 11.65 3.80
C GLY A 151 -29.01 10.20 4.12
N PHE A 152 -28.21 9.26 3.64
CA PHE A 152 -28.35 7.85 3.96
C PHE A 152 -27.69 7.54 5.31
N CYS A 153 -28.33 6.71 6.12
CA CYS A 153 -27.80 6.31 7.43
C CYS A 153 -26.87 5.10 7.33
N ASP A 154 -27.27 4.10 6.53
CA ASP A 154 -26.61 2.81 6.43
C ASP A 154 -26.95 2.12 5.09
N LEU A 155 -26.36 0.95 4.86
CA LEU A 155 -26.56 0.19 3.62
C LEU A 155 -28.00 -0.29 3.44
N ALA A 156 -28.74 -0.57 4.52
CA ALA A 156 -30.14 -0.98 4.43
C ALA A 156 -31.01 0.22 4.03
N ASP A 157 -30.80 1.40 4.61
CA ASP A 157 -31.49 2.64 4.18
C ASP A 157 -31.22 2.94 2.69
N LEU A 158 -29.97 2.83 2.26
CA LEU A 158 -29.61 2.98 0.84
C LEU A 158 -30.31 1.94 -0.04
N GLN A 159 -30.34 0.67 0.39
CA GLN A 159 -30.95 -0.43 -0.32
C GLN A 159 -32.46 -0.22 -0.50
N GLU A 160 -33.18 0.13 0.56
CA GLU A 160 -34.63 0.34 0.53
C GLU A 160 -34.98 1.52 -0.36
N ARG A 161 -34.29 2.65 -0.20
CA ARG A 161 -34.61 3.90 -0.92
C ARG A 161 -34.31 3.84 -2.41
N LEU A 162 -33.27 3.11 -2.80
CA LEU A 162 -32.88 2.93 -4.19
C LEU A 162 -33.40 1.62 -4.79
N CYS A 163 -34.13 0.80 -4.01
CA CYS A 163 -34.55 -0.56 -4.39
C CYS A 163 -33.37 -1.38 -4.96
N LEU A 164 -32.22 -1.38 -4.27
CA LEU A 164 -31.04 -2.08 -4.75
C LEU A 164 -31.17 -3.59 -4.55
N PRO A 165 -30.74 -4.42 -5.51
CA PRO A 165 -30.62 -5.86 -5.29
C PRO A 165 -29.49 -6.15 -4.30
N ALA A 166 -29.63 -7.23 -3.53
CA ALA A 166 -28.65 -7.63 -2.50
C ALA A 166 -27.22 -7.70 -3.04
N SER A 167 -27.05 -8.26 -4.24
CA SER A 167 -25.76 -8.36 -4.94
C SER A 167 -25.10 -7.01 -5.22
N THR A 168 -25.87 -5.93 -5.40
CA THR A 168 -25.32 -4.58 -5.51
C THR A 168 -24.89 -4.02 -4.16
N VAL A 169 -25.64 -4.31 -3.09
CA VAL A 169 -25.30 -3.88 -1.73
C VAL A 169 -24.04 -4.59 -1.24
N GLU A 170 -23.92 -5.89 -1.51
CA GLU A 170 -22.73 -6.71 -1.20
C GLU A 170 -21.46 -6.12 -1.81
N SER A 171 -21.53 -5.59 -3.04
CA SER A 171 -20.39 -4.95 -3.70
C SER A 171 -19.99 -3.62 -3.07
N LEU A 172 -20.82 -3.02 -2.20
CA LEU A 172 -20.56 -1.75 -1.53
C LEU A 172 -20.00 -1.94 -0.12
N ILE A 173 -20.17 -3.13 0.47
CA ILE A 173 -19.69 -3.44 1.83
C ILE A 173 -18.17 -3.22 1.88
N GLY A 174 -17.73 -2.40 2.85
CA GLY A 174 -16.31 -2.06 3.04
C GLY A 174 -15.72 -1.06 2.03
N ARG A 175 -16.47 -0.64 1.01
CA ARG A 175 -16.03 0.34 -0.01
C ARG A 175 -16.67 1.72 0.12
N VAL A 176 -17.80 1.80 0.82
CA VAL A 176 -18.54 3.06 1.02
C VAL A 176 -18.76 3.34 2.50
N ASN A 177 -18.94 4.62 2.83
CA ASN A 177 -19.38 5.03 4.16
C ASN A 177 -20.51 6.07 4.05
N PHE A 178 -21.13 6.35 5.20
CA PHE A 178 -22.23 7.30 5.34
C PHE A 178 -21.81 8.37 6.33
N GLY A 179 -20.90 9.25 5.91
CA GLY A 179 -20.49 10.36 6.75
C GLY A 179 -21.68 11.26 7.11
N SER A 180 -21.61 11.88 8.28
CA SER A 180 -22.54 12.95 8.64
C SER A 180 -22.49 14.02 7.55
N ARG A 181 -23.66 14.42 7.03
CA ARG A 181 -23.74 15.48 6.03
C ARG A 181 -23.02 16.71 6.59
N ARG A 182 -22.01 17.24 5.87
CA ARG A 182 -21.50 18.58 6.19
C ARG A 182 -22.70 19.51 6.11
N ALA A 183 -23.13 20.05 7.26
CA ALA A 183 -24.03 21.18 7.26
C ALA A 183 -23.38 22.23 6.36
N GLY A 184 -24.06 22.61 5.27
CA GLY A 184 -23.63 23.77 4.48
C GLY A 184 -23.52 24.97 5.41
N PRO A 185 -22.78 26.03 5.01
CA PRO A 185 -22.63 27.22 5.85
C PRO A 185 -24.01 27.68 6.30
N SER A 186 -24.27 27.59 7.60
CA SER A 186 -25.48 28.12 8.20
C SER A 186 -25.51 29.60 7.84
N LEU A 187 -26.42 29.99 6.94
CA LEU A 187 -26.70 31.40 6.75
C LEU A 187 -27.17 31.92 8.12
N PRO A 188 -26.54 32.97 8.67
CA PRO A 188 -27.04 33.56 9.90
C PRO A 188 -28.47 34.04 9.63
N LEU A 189 -29.40 33.61 10.47
CA LEU A 189 -30.71 34.25 10.58
C LEU A 189 -30.50 35.62 11.22
N ASN A 190 -30.21 36.64 10.41
CA ASN A 190 -30.60 38.03 10.65
C ASN A 190 -30.42 38.88 9.39
#